data_AF-A0A7S1REB9-F1
#
_entry.id   AF-A0A7S1REB9-F1
#
_cell.length_a   1.000
_cell.length_b   1.000
_cell.length_c   1.000
_cell.angle_alpha   90.00
_cell.angle_beta   90.00
_cell.angle_gamma   90.00
#
_symmetry.space_group_name_H-M   'P 1'
#
loop_
_entity.id
_entity.type
_entity.pdbx_description
1 polymer ?
#
loop_
_entity_poly.entity_id
_entity_poly.type
_entity_poly.pdbx_seq_one_letter_code
_entity_poly.pdbx_strand_id
1 'polypeptide(L)'
;VQAFDVMHFSDNLLFDTQLLLDRYYACLPKEDVIGGASQRKLLAAVCMALKTGSPVDTQMPLRQVVMHLGRDQVPFEEVMSAELTMLKKLRFVVGTPTAKDFLEALSTRLGGDRISGACRSLADFLLQLTLVDATLHYRYAHAALAASSMVLALHATRSPPSAYMAVLEDLALHCPEAASPHGLLMQCCSAMHLLWTRSVGVSPHEQNLFARHLCAKFARVGYHQVSTMAPPQLPPSSLPPVQSWAHPGLPQDDVDEAVG
;
A
#
# COMPACT_ATOMS: atom_id res chain seq x y z
N VAL A 1 -10.13 -1.56 9.02
CA VAL A 1 -8.95 -0.79 9.48
C VAL A 1 -8.88 -0.63 11.00
N GLN A 2 -9.81 0.10 11.65
CA GLN A 2 -9.70 0.32 13.11
C GLN A 2 -9.62 -1.00 13.91
N ALA A 3 -10.45 -1.98 13.58
CA ALA A 3 -10.40 -3.29 14.23
C ALA A 3 -9.10 -4.07 13.93
N PHE A 4 -8.49 -3.86 12.75
CA PHE A 4 -7.23 -4.51 12.39
C PHE A 4 -6.06 -3.89 13.17
N ASP A 5 -6.07 -2.57 13.33
CA ASP A 5 -5.08 -1.83 14.11
C ASP A 5 -5.17 -2.17 15.62
N VAL A 6 -6.39 -2.27 16.17
CA VAL A 6 -6.61 -2.68 17.57
C VAL A 6 -6.17 -4.13 17.83
N MET A 7 -6.38 -5.02 16.86
CA MET A 7 -5.97 -6.42 16.95
C MET A 7 -4.50 -6.63 16.56
N HIS A 8 -3.76 -5.57 16.23
CA HIS A 8 -2.38 -5.61 15.75
C HIS A 8 -2.16 -6.56 14.56
N PHE A 9 -3.14 -6.67 13.66
CA PHE A 9 -2.94 -7.43 12.42
C PHE A 9 -1.96 -6.72 11.50
N SER A 10 -1.21 -7.53 10.73
CA SER A 10 -0.34 -7.00 9.69
C SER A 10 -1.15 -6.28 8.62
N ASP A 11 -0.52 -5.30 7.97
CA ASP A 11 -1.16 -4.57 6.88
C ASP A 11 -1.39 -5.46 5.66
N ASN A 12 -0.62 -6.55 5.50
CA ASN A 12 -0.83 -7.55 4.45
C ASN A 12 -2.24 -8.15 4.57
N LEU A 13 -2.69 -8.43 5.79
CA LEU A 13 -4.03 -8.97 6.03
C LEU A 13 -5.14 -8.04 5.52
N LEU A 14 -4.94 -6.71 5.60
CA LEU A 14 -5.89 -5.73 5.07
C LEU A 14 -6.00 -5.85 3.54
N PHE A 15 -4.86 -5.89 2.84
CA PHE A 15 -4.84 -6.02 1.39
C PHE A 15 -5.37 -7.39 0.93
N ASP A 16 -5.01 -8.47 1.61
CA ASP A 16 -5.51 -9.81 1.32
C ASP A 16 -7.03 -9.88 1.46
N THR A 17 -7.55 -9.38 2.59
CA THR A 17 -8.99 -9.35 2.86
C THR A 17 -9.72 -8.54 1.79
N GLN A 18 -9.20 -7.36 1.44
CA GLN A 18 -9.80 -6.51 0.42
C GLN A 18 -9.82 -7.22 -0.94
N LEU A 19 -8.67 -7.73 -1.40
CA LEU A 19 -8.56 -8.41 -2.68
C LEU A 19 -9.48 -9.63 -2.78
N LEU A 20 -9.62 -10.41 -1.69
CA LEU A 20 -10.56 -11.53 -1.62
C LEU A 20 -12.01 -11.08 -1.77
N LEU A 21 -12.39 -10.01 -1.09
CA LEU A 21 -13.74 -9.44 -1.20
C LEU A 21 -14.00 -8.93 -2.62
N ASP A 22 -13.08 -8.19 -3.21
CA ASP A 22 -13.28 -7.62 -4.55
C ASP A 22 -13.43 -8.70 -5.61
N ARG A 23 -12.55 -9.71 -5.57
CA ARG A 23 -12.63 -10.87 -6.48
C ARG A 23 -13.93 -11.64 -6.28
N TYR A 24 -14.39 -11.77 -5.04
CA TYR A 24 -15.65 -12.44 -4.74
C TYR A 24 -16.85 -11.64 -5.27
N TYR A 25 -16.91 -10.33 -5.02
CA TYR A 25 -17.99 -9.47 -5.49
C TYR A 25 -18.00 -9.31 -7.01
N ALA A 26 -16.84 -9.35 -7.67
CA ALA A 26 -16.75 -9.36 -9.13
C ALA A 26 -17.39 -10.62 -9.77
N CYS A 27 -17.55 -11.70 -8.99
CA CYS A 27 -18.18 -12.95 -9.43
C CYS A 27 -19.69 -13.01 -9.14
N LEU A 28 -20.25 -12.01 -8.44
CA LEU A 28 -21.67 -11.97 -8.10
C LEU A 28 -22.48 -11.18 -9.14
N PRO A 29 -23.73 -11.60 -9.41
CA PRO A 29 -24.66 -10.77 -10.18
C PRO A 29 -24.96 -9.47 -9.39
N LYS A 30 -25.16 -8.36 -10.12
CA LYS A 30 -25.29 -7.01 -9.55
C LYS A 30 -26.51 -6.83 -8.60
N GLU A 31 -27.47 -7.76 -8.62
CA GLU A 31 -28.72 -7.68 -7.86
C GLU A 31 -28.60 -8.22 -6.42
N ASP A 32 -27.55 -8.99 -6.09
CA ASP A 32 -27.41 -9.69 -4.79
C ASP A 32 -26.73 -8.87 -3.67
N VAL A 33 -26.63 -7.54 -3.83
CA VAL A 33 -25.89 -6.68 -2.86
C VAL A 33 -26.78 -6.23 -1.68
N ILE A 34 -28.08 -6.52 -1.70
CA ILE A 34 -29.03 -6.07 -0.69
C ILE A 34 -29.09 -7.09 0.46
N GLY A 35 -28.42 -6.81 1.58
CA GLY A 35 -28.66 -7.50 2.85
C GLY A 35 -27.53 -7.42 3.88
N GLY A 36 -27.88 -7.63 5.16
CA GLY A 36 -26.94 -7.72 6.31
C GLY A 36 -25.94 -8.89 6.26
N ALA A 37 -25.69 -9.46 5.07
CA ALA A 37 -24.69 -10.47 4.82
C ALA A 37 -23.28 -9.89 4.59
N SER A 38 -23.13 -8.56 4.46
CA SER A 38 -21.84 -7.90 4.23
C SER A 38 -20.84 -8.16 5.36
N GLN A 39 -21.28 -8.07 6.63
CA GLN A 39 -20.43 -8.36 7.78
C GLN A 39 -19.96 -9.82 7.81
N ARG A 40 -20.85 -10.77 7.49
CA ARG A 40 -20.52 -12.20 7.36
C ARG A 40 -19.49 -12.46 6.28
N LYS A 41 -19.66 -11.85 5.11
CA LYS A 41 -18.72 -11.93 3.98
C LYS A 41 -17.37 -11.33 4.35
N LEU A 42 -17.34 -10.18 5.04
CA LEU A 42 -16.11 -9.57 5.54
C LEU A 42 -15.38 -10.49 6.53
N LEU A 43 -16.08 -11.01 7.54
CA LEU A 43 -15.48 -11.92 8.52
C LEU A 43 -14.96 -13.20 7.86
N ALA A 44 -15.69 -13.73 6.87
CA ALA A 44 -15.25 -14.89 6.09
C ALA A 44 -13.97 -14.60 5.29
N ALA A 45 -13.87 -13.44 4.65
CA ALA A 45 -12.66 -13.03 3.95
C ALA A 45 -11.47 -12.87 4.92
N VAL A 46 -11.69 -12.30 6.11
CA VAL A 46 -10.66 -12.21 7.16
C VAL A 46 -10.23 -13.59 7.63
N CYS A 47 -11.16 -14.53 7.86
CA CYS A 47 -10.81 -15.91 8.20
C CYS A 47 -9.92 -16.56 7.14
N MET A 48 -10.28 -16.39 5.86
CA MET A 48 -9.50 -16.94 4.77
C MET A 48 -8.10 -16.32 4.73
N ALA A 49 -8.00 -14.99 4.78
CA ALA A 49 -6.73 -14.28 4.77
C ALA A 49 -5.83 -14.69 5.95
N LEU A 50 -6.40 -14.86 7.15
CA LEU A 50 -5.67 -15.36 8.33
C LEU A 50 -5.17 -16.80 8.16
N LYS A 51 -5.92 -17.66 7.47
CA LYS A 51 -5.53 -19.06 7.21
C LYS A 51 -4.50 -19.19 6.09
N THR A 52 -4.54 -18.30 5.10
CA THR A 52 -3.65 -18.35 3.93
C THR A 52 -2.39 -17.52 4.09
N GLY A 53 -2.40 -16.54 5.00
CA GLY A 53 -1.23 -15.75 5.34
C GLY A 53 -0.12 -16.59 6.00
N SER A 54 1.11 -16.05 5.95
CA SER A 54 2.26 -16.54 6.73
C SER A 54 1.86 -16.77 8.20
N PRO A 55 2.41 -17.78 8.92
CA PRO A 55 1.97 -18.14 10.26
C PRO A 55 1.99 -16.91 11.16
N VAL A 56 0.81 -16.32 11.34
CA VAL A 56 0.62 -15.33 12.38
C VAL A 56 0.79 -16.14 13.65
N ASP A 57 1.76 -15.77 14.49
CA ASP A 57 1.76 -16.10 15.91
C ASP A 57 0.48 -15.50 16.52
N THR A 58 -0.65 -16.09 16.15
CA THR A 58 -1.97 -15.67 16.55
C THR A 58 -2.04 -16.13 17.98
N GLN A 59 -1.81 -15.19 18.90
CA GLN A 59 -1.93 -15.44 20.32
C GLN A 59 -3.34 -15.93 20.71
N MET A 60 -4.32 -15.79 19.80
CA MET A 60 -5.71 -16.18 19.99
C MET A 60 -6.21 -17.18 18.93
N PRO A 61 -7.00 -18.19 19.31
CA PRO A 61 -7.71 -19.07 18.38
C PRO A 61 -8.59 -18.28 17.39
N LEU A 62 -8.61 -18.72 16.13
CA LEU A 62 -9.36 -18.08 15.04
C LEU A 62 -10.83 -17.80 15.40
N ARG A 63 -11.50 -18.74 16.09
CA ARG A 63 -12.89 -18.56 16.52
C ARG A 63 -13.07 -17.32 17.40
N GLN A 64 -12.16 -17.11 18.35
CA GLN A 64 -12.21 -15.95 19.25
C GLN A 64 -11.96 -14.66 18.50
N VAL A 65 -11.01 -14.65 17.55
CA VAL A 65 -10.74 -13.50 16.68
C VAL A 65 -12.00 -13.10 15.92
N VAL A 66 -12.67 -14.06 15.28
CA VAL A 66 -13.87 -13.82 14.47
C VAL A 66 -15.03 -13.31 15.33
N MET A 67 -15.25 -13.92 16.49
CA MET A 67 -16.28 -13.49 17.43
C MET A 67 -16.03 -12.05 17.91
N HIS A 68 -14.78 -11.73 18.26
CA HIS A 68 -14.39 -10.40 18.72
C HIS A 68 -14.59 -9.34 17.61
N LEU A 69 -14.13 -9.62 16.38
CA LEU A 69 -14.33 -8.75 15.23
C LEU A 69 -15.82 -8.59 14.88
N GLY A 70 -16.61 -9.66 15.02
CA GLY A 70 -18.05 -9.68 14.84
C GLY A 70 -18.83 -9.02 15.98
N ARG A 71 -18.16 -8.66 17.10
CA ARG A 71 -18.78 -8.18 18.34
C ARG A 71 -19.90 -9.11 18.84
N ASP A 72 -19.70 -10.42 18.68
CA ASP A 72 -20.67 -11.48 18.98
C ASP A 72 -22.04 -11.35 18.29
N GLN A 73 -22.16 -10.50 17.25
CA GLN A 73 -23.41 -10.31 16.51
C GLN A 73 -23.63 -11.36 15.40
N VAL A 74 -22.56 -12.05 15.01
CA VAL A 74 -22.57 -13.00 13.90
C VAL A 74 -22.11 -14.37 14.42
N PRO A 75 -22.96 -15.42 14.35
CA PRO A 75 -22.57 -16.76 14.72
C PRO A 75 -21.39 -17.26 13.89
N PHE A 76 -20.44 -17.93 14.53
CA PHE A 76 -19.23 -18.43 13.87
C PHE A 76 -19.56 -19.40 12.72
N GLU A 77 -20.59 -20.21 12.90
CA GLU A 77 -21.08 -21.20 11.95
C GLU A 77 -21.58 -20.54 10.66
N GLU A 78 -22.22 -19.36 10.77
CA GLU A 78 -22.61 -18.55 9.61
C GLU A 78 -21.41 -17.97 8.87
N VAL A 79 -20.35 -17.58 9.60
CA VAL A 79 -19.09 -17.13 8.98
C VAL A 79 -18.42 -18.26 8.21
N MET A 80 -18.36 -19.47 8.78
CA MET A 80 -17.79 -20.64 8.09
C MET A 80 -18.59 -21.06 6.86
N SER A 81 -19.92 -20.95 6.91
CA SER A 81 -20.79 -21.18 5.75
C SER A 81 -20.56 -20.13 4.65
N ALA A 82 -20.42 -18.86 5.03
CA ALA A 82 -20.08 -17.78 4.11
C ALA A 82 -18.67 -17.96 3.50
N GLU A 83 -17.70 -18.42 4.29
CA GLU A 83 -16.35 -18.76 3.83
C GLU A 83 -16.38 -19.87 2.78
N LEU A 84 -17.04 -20.99 3.05
CA LEU A 84 -17.16 -22.08 2.07
C LEU A 84 -17.82 -21.60 0.77
N THR A 85 -18.80 -20.72 0.88
CA THR A 85 -19.50 -20.13 -0.28
C THR A 85 -18.55 -19.24 -1.09
N MET A 86 -17.75 -18.40 -0.41
CA MET A 86 -16.72 -17.57 -1.03
C MET A 86 -15.65 -18.41 -1.72
N LEU A 87 -15.13 -19.43 -1.06
CA LEU A 87 -14.14 -20.38 -1.63
C LEU A 87 -14.65 -21.05 -2.90
N LYS A 88 -15.90 -21.54 -2.90
CA LYS A 88 -16.53 -22.14 -4.08
C LYS A 88 -16.63 -21.15 -5.23
N LYS A 89 -17.02 -19.90 -4.97
CA LYS A 89 -17.13 -18.84 -5.99
C LYS A 89 -15.76 -18.44 -6.56
N LEU A 90 -14.75 -18.38 -5.71
CA LEU A 90 -13.35 -18.11 -6.09
C LEU A 90 -12.61 -19.34 -6.65
N ARG A 91 -13.30 -20.49 -6.78
CA ARG A 91 -12.72 -21.76 -7.22
C ARG A 91 -11.47 -22.16 -6.43
N PHE A 92 -11.46 -21.85 -5.14
CA PHE A 92 -10.34 -22.08 -4.22
C PHE A 92 -9.02 -21.37 -4.60
N VAL A 93 -9.05 -20.42 -5.53
CA VAL A 93 -7.88 -19.60 -5.88
C VAL A 93 -7.85 -18.37 -4.96
N VAL A 94 -7.20 -18.50 -3.80
CA VAL A 94 -7.19 -17.47 -2.75
C VAL A 94 -5.82 -16.79 -2.54
N GLY A 95 -4.72 -17.42 -2.96
CA GLY A 95 -3.37 -16.86 -2.86
C GLY A 95 -2.97 -16.06 -4.08
N THR A 96 -3.44 -14.82 -4.20
CA THR A 96 -3.03 -13.90 -5.27
C THR A 96 -2.22 -12.75 -4.70
N PRO A 97 -1.07 -12.38 -5.28
CA PRO A 97 -0.23 -11.32 -4.74
C PRO A 97 -0.93 -9.98 -4.78
N THR A 98 -0.87 -9.28 -3.64
CA THR A 98 -1.39 -7.94 -3.43
C THR A 98 -0.35 -6.88 -3.79
N ALA A 99 -0.79 -5.63 -3.95
CA ALA A 99 0.14 -4.51 -4.12
C ALA A 99 1.09 -4.36 -2.92
N LYS A 100 0.67 -4.77 -1.73
CA LYS A 100 1.49 -4.74 -0.52
C LYS A 100 2.63 -5.76 -0.58
N ASP A 101 2.39 -6.97 -1.10
CA ASP A 101 3.44 -7.97 -1.31
C ASP A 101 4.54 -7.46 -2.24
N PHE A 102 4.15 -6.79 -3.34
CA PHE A 102 5.12 -6.14 -4.23
C PHE A 102 5.89 -5.03 -3.53
N LEU A 103 5.23 -4.22 -2.71
CA LEU A 103 5.90 -3.16 -1.95
C LEU A 103 6.91 -3.73 -0.94
N GLU A 104 6.58 -4.83 -0.27
CA GLU A 104 7.49 -5.51 0.65
C GLU A 104 8.69 -6.11 -0.08
N ALA A 105 8.48 -6.72 -1.25
CA ALA A 105 9.56 -7.23 -2.10
C ALA A 105 10.52 -6.10 -2.52
N LEU A 106 9.98 -4.99 -3.04
CA LEU A 106 10.75 -3.79 -3.41
C LEU A 106 11.52 -3.22 -2.21
N SER A 107 10.86 -3.11 -1.05
CA SER A 107 11.46 -2.57 0.17
C SER A 107 12.57 -3.46 0.72
N THR A 108 12.43 -4.79 0.58
CA THR A 108 13.44 -5.77 1.02
C THR A 108 14.69 -5.67 0.17
N ARG A 109 14.55 -5.56 -1.16
CA ARG A 109 15.69 -5.41 -2.08
C ARG A 109 16.43 -4.08 -1.89
N LEU A 110 15.69 -3.03 -1.52
CA LEU A 110 16.26 -1.73 -1.15
C LEU A 110 16.96 -1.72 0.23
N GLY A 111 16.98 -2.85 0.96
CA GLY A 111 17.56 -2.97 2.30
C GLY A 111 19.04 -2.56 2.41
N GLY A 112 19.43 -2.12 3.62
CA GLY A 112 20.80 -1.74 3.99
C GLY A 112 21.15 -0.28 3.66
N ASP A 113 20.68 0.66 4.47
CA ASP A 113 21.00 2.11 4.42
C ASP A 113 20.53 2.93 3.20
N ARG A 114 20.03 2.31 2.13
CA ARG A 114 19.65 3.05 0.91
C ARG A 114 18.39 3.91 1.06
N ILE A 115 17.47 3.49 1.95
CA ILE A 115 16.21 4.20 2.20
C ILE A 115 15.94 4.31 3.70
N SER A 116 15.44 5.47 4.13
CA SER A 116 15.10 5.72 5.53
C SER A 116 13.86 4.93 5.96
N GLY A 117 13.69 4.73 7.27
CA GLY A 117 12.46 4.18 7.84
C GLY A 117 11.21 5.01 7.45
N ALA A 118 11.35 6.34 7.45
CA ALA A 118 10.31 7.26 7.02
C ALA A 118 9.90 7.05 5.54
N CYS A 119 10.85 6.79 4.63
CA CYS A 119 10.54 6.49 3.23
C CYS A 119 9.68 5.22 3.11
N ARG A 120 10.01 4.17 3.86
CA ARG A 120 9.24 2.92 3.86
C ARG A 120 7.84 3.11 4.43
N SER A 121 7.73 3.79 5.58
CA SER A 121 6.44 4.12 6.18
C SER A 121 5.59 5.01 5.26
N LEU A 122 6.20 5.96 4.55
CA LEU A 122 5.49 6.84 3.62
C LEU A 122 5.00 6.07 2.40
N ALA A 123 5.81 5.18 1.82
CA ALA A 123 5.37 4.32 0.71
C ALA A 123 4.17 3.46 1.12
N ASP A 124 4.21 2.88 2.33
CA ASP A 124 3.12 2.08 2.88
C ASP A 124 1.84 2.90 3.13
N PHE A 125 1.98 4.11 3.68
CA PHE A 125 0.88 5.07 3.83
C PHE A 125 0.24 5.40 2.47
N LEU A 126 1.05 5.75 1.48
CA LEU A 126 0.59 6.13 0.14
C LEU A 126 -0.12 4.96 -0.54
N LEU A 127 0.42 3.74 -0.41
CA LEU A 127 -0.20 2.55 -0.96
C LEU A 127 -1.55 2.25 -0.29
N GLN A 128 -1.63 2.29 1.04
CA GLN A 128 -2.88 2.11 1.77
C GLN A 128 -3.90 3.21 1.43
N LEU A 129 -3.44 4.42 1.13
CA LEU A 129 -4.32 5.52 0.73
C LEU A 129 -5.03 5.22 -0.59
N THR A 130 -4.40 4.47 -1.51
CA THR A 130 -5.06 4.08 -2.77
C THR A 130 -6.33 3.28 -2.55
N LEU A 131 -6.48 2.57 -1.43
CA LEU A 131 -7.69 1.80 -1.09
C LEU A 131 -8.92 2.70 -0.88
N VAL A 132 -8.73 4.00 -0.66
CA VAL A 132 -9.81 5.00 -0.58
C VAL A 132 -10.42 5.30 -1.95
N ASP A 133 -9.64 5.13 -3.02
CA ASP A 133 -10.03 5.47 -4.39
C ASP A 133 -9.97 4.21 -5.27
N ALA A 134 -11.09 3.50 -5.34
CA ALA A 134 -11.21 2.27 -6.13
C ALA A 134 -10.84 2.48 -7.61
N THR A 135 -11.15 3.66 -8.18
CA THR A 135 -10.79 3.97 -9.56
C THR A 135 -9.27 4.02 -9.74
N LEU A 136 -8.54 4.63 -8.80
CA LEU A 136 -7.08 4.59 -8.80
C LEU A 136 -6.55 3.16 -8.59
N HIS A 137 -7.07 2.47 -7.56
CA HIS A 137 -6.55 1.18 -7.13
C HIS A 137 -6.69 0.07 -8.19
N TYR A 138 -7.79 0.01 -8.95
CA TYR A 138 -7.94 -1.01 -10.00
C TYR A 138 -7.51 -0.55 -11.39
N ARG A 139 -7.19 0.74 -11.58
CA ARG A 139 -6.69 1.24 -12.87
C ARG A 139 -5.29 0.76 -13.19
N TYR A 140 -4.47 0.49 -12.17
CA TYR A 140 -3.07 0.12 -12.32
C TYR A 140 -2.80 -1.27 -11.77
N ALA A 141 -1.82 -1.98 -12.35
CA ALA A 141 -1.36 -3.25 -11.82
C ALA A 141 -0.76 -3.08 -10.41
N HIS A 142 -0.88 -4.11 -9.56
CA HIS A 142 -0.37 -4.11 -8.19
C HIS A 142 1.11 -3.74 -8.09
N ALA A 143 1.95 -4.26 -8.98
CA ALA A 143 3.38 -3.92 -9.05
C ALA A 143 3.62 -2.43 -9.38
N ALA A 144 2.80 -1.86 -10.27
CA ALA A 144 2.90 -0.44 -10.63
C ALA A 144 2.44 0.49 -9.49
N LEU A 145 1.40 0.12 -8.74
CA LEU A 145 0.97 0.84 -7.54
C LEU A 145 2.09 0.83 -6.48
N ALA A 146 2.64 -0.34 -6.20
CA ALA A 146 3.75 -0.51 -5.26
C ALA A 146 4.96 0.32 -5.65
N ALA A 147 5.42 0.20 -6.89
CA ALA A 147 6.55 0.98 -7.41
C ALA A 147 6.28 2.49 -7.37
N SER A 148 5.06 2.93 -7.74
CA SER A 148 4.68 4.35 -7.69
C SER A 148 4.69 4.90 -6.28
N SER A 149 4.16 4.14 -5.31
CA SER A 149 4.16 4.53 -3.90
C SER A 149 5.58 4.67 -3.35
N MET A 150 6.47 3.75 -3.73
CA MET A 150 7.88 3.81 -3.36
C MET A 150 8.58 5.00 -4.03
N VAL A 151 8.42 5.20 -5.34
CA VAL A 151 9.00 6.33 -6.08
C VAL A 151 8.56 7.67 -5.51
N LEU A 152 7.27 7.84 -5.21
CA LEU A 152 6.74 9.07 -4.64
C LEU A 152 7.27 9.30 -3.22
N ALA A 153 7.42 8.24 -2.43
CA ALA A 153 8.06 8.30 -1.12
C ALA A 153 9.54 8.70 -1.21
N LEU A 154 10.31 8.06 -2.11
CA LEU A 154 11.71 8.40 -2.39
C LEU A 154 11.85 9.87 -2.79
N HIS A 155 10.90 10.38 -3.57
CA HIS A 155 10.87 11.78 -4.01
C HIS A 155 10.64 12.72 -2.82
N ALA A 156 9.62 12.44 -2.00
CA ALA A 156 9.31 13.23 -0.83
C ALA A 156 10.42 13.21 0.23
N THR A 157 11.15 12.10 0.38
CA THR A 157 12.26 11.96 1.34
C THR A 157 13.62 12.30 0.76
N ARG A 158 13.70 12.75 -0.50
CA ARG A 158 14.95 13.10 -1.20
C ARG A 158 16.00 11.98 -1.18
N SER A 159 15.54 10.75 -1.41
CA SER A 159 16.40 9.56 -1.44
C SER A 159 17.38 9.58 -2.63
N PRO A 160 18.51 8.85 -2.56
CA PRO A 160 19.52 8.86 -3.61
C PRO A 160 19.04 8.25 -4.93
N PRO A 161 19.60 8.65 -6.09
CA PRO A 161 19.21 8.12 -7.42
C PRO A 161 19.31 6.60 -7.55
N SER A 162 20.28 5.98 -6.87
CA SER A 162 20.47 4.53 -6.85
C SER A 162 19.24 3.77 -6.34
N ALA A 163 18.45 4.36 -5.45
CA ALA A 163 17.21 3.77 -4.96
C ALA A 163 16.11 3.74 -6.05
N TYR A 164 16.02 4.79 -6.87
CA TYR A 164 15.08 4.83 -8.00
C TYR A 164 15.43 3.77 -9.05
N MET A 165 16.71 3.63 -9.38
CA MET A 165 17.17 2.63 -10.34
C MET A 165 16.81 1.21 -9.89
N ALA A 166 17.00 0.90 -8.60
CA ALA A 166 16.63 -0.41 -8.06
C ALA A 166 15.12 -0.70 -8.19
N VAL A 167 14.25 0.31 -7.96
CA VAL A 167 12.80 0.15 -8.14
C VAL A 167 12.44 -0.08 -9.62
N LEU A 168 13.08 0.64 -10.53
CA LEU A 168 12.82 0.51 -11.97
C LEU A 168 13.26 -0.86 -12.50
N GLU A 169 14.41 -1.35 -12.06
CA GLU A 169 14.90 -2.69 -12.38
C GLU A 169 13.94 -3.79 -11.91
N ASP A 170 13.42 -3.69 -10.68
CA ASP A 170 12.43 -4.65 -10.17
C ASP A 170 11.09 -4.58 -10.91
N LEU A 171 10.61 -3.37 -11.19
CA LEU A 171 9.36 -3.19 -11.92
C LEU A 171 9.44 -3.82 -13.31
N ALA A 172 10.59 -3.72 -13.99
CA ALA A 172 10.81 -4.33 -15.29
C ALA A 172 10.66 -5.87 -15.26
N LEU A 173 11.00 -6.53 -14.14
CA LEU A 173 10.82 -7.98 -13.97
C LEU A 173 9.35 -8.36 -13.79
N HIS A 174 8.54 -7.49 -13.19
CA HIS A 174 7.13 -7.76 -12.87
C HIS A 174 6.15 -7.29 -13.97
N CYS A 175 6.57 -6.43 -14.88
CA CYS A 175 5.73 -5.87 -15.94
C CYS A 175 6.44 -5.87 -17.32
N PRO A 176 6.87 -7.03 -17.84
CA PRO A 176 7.63 -7.10 -19.09
C PRO A 176 6.83 -6.68 -20.34
N GLU A 177 5.50 -6.78 -20.28
CA GLU A 177 4.61 -6.51 -21.42
C GLU A 177 4.20 -5.04 -21.56
N ALA A 178 4.54 -4.18 -20.61
CA ALA A 178 4.16 -2.77 -20.67
C ALA A 178 4.94 -2.07 -21.80
N ALA A 179 4.23 -1.53 -22.79
CA ALA A 179 4.84 -0.78 -23.89
C ALA A 179 5.66 0.45 -23.42
N SER A 180 5.28 1.03 -22.27
CA SER A 180 6.02 2.10 -21.59
C SER A 180 5.85 1.97 -20.07
N PRO A 181 6.67 1.16 -19.38
CA PRO A 181 6.56 0.96 -17.93
C PRO A 181 6.82 2.29 -17.20
N HIS A 182 7.74 3.11 -17.73
CA HIS A 182 8.03 4.45 -17.22
C HIS A 182 6.84 5.40 -17.33
N GLY A 183 6.18 5.47 -18.49
CA GLY A 183 5.02 6.34 -18.69
C GLY A 183 3.87 5.98 -17.76
N LEU A 184 3.59 4.68 -17.60
CA LEU A 184 2.55 4.18 -16.69
C LEU A 184 2.88 4.48 -15.23
N LEU A 185 4.14 4.28 -14.82
CA LEU A 185 4.63 4.60 -13.48
C LEU A 185 4.45 6.09 -13.16
N MET A 186 4.79 6.98 -14.10
CA MET A 186 4.65 8.44 -13.92
C MET A 186 3.19 8.89 -13.83
N GLN A 187 2.29 8.30 -14.63
CA GLN A 187 0.86 8.54 -14.53
C GLN A 187 0.30 8.10 -13.17
N CYS A 188 0.71 6.92 -12.71
CA CYS A 188 0.29 6.40 -11.41
C CYS A 188 0.85 7.24 -10.25
N CYS A 189 2.11 7.68 -10.32
CA CYS A 189 2.69 8.63 -9.36
C CYS A 189 1.90 9.95 -9.30
N SER A 190 1.53 10.50 -10.46
CA SER A 190 0.76 11.75 -10.54
C SER A 190 -0.64 11.60 -9.94
N ALA A 191 -1.33 10.50 -10.23
CA ALA A 191 -2.66 10.23 -9.69
C ALA A 191 -2.62 9.98 -8.17
N MET A 192 -1.60 9.26 -7.69
CA MET A 192 -1.38 9.02 -6.25
C MET A 192 -1.01 10.30 -5.51
N HIS A 193 -0.19 11.17 -6.11
CA HIS A 193 0.15 12.49 -5.57
C HIS A 193 -1.08 13.38 -5.42
N LEU A 194 -1.96 13.41 -6.42
CA LEU A 194 -3.24 14.13 -6.33
C LEU A 194 -4.10 13.58 -5.19
N LEU A 195 -4.19 12.26 -5.04
CA LEU A 195 -4.92 11.62 -3.95
C LEU A 195 -4.33 12.00 -2.58
N TRP A 196 -3.00 11.98 -2.44
CA TRP A 196 -2.31 12.40 -1.22
C TRP A 196 -2.60 13.86 -0.87
N THR A 197 -2.46 14.76 -1.85
CA THR A 197 -2.72 16.20 -1.68
C THR A 197 -4.16 16.46 -1.26
N ARG A 198 -5.14 15.82 -1.92
CA ARG A 198 -6.56 15.90 -1.54
C ARG A 198 -6.79 15.37 -0.12
N SER A 199 -6.16 14.26 0.23
CA SER A 199 -6.41 13.61 1.52
C SER A 199 -5.85 14.40 2.70
N VAL A 200 -4.77 15.16 2.52
CA VAL A 200 -4.16 16.00 3.57
C VAL A 200 -4.73 17.43 3.57
N GLY A 201 -5.17 17.95 2.42
CA GLY A 201 -5.66 19.32 2.29
C GLY A 201 -7.15 19.53 2.65
N VAL A 202 -7.94 18.46 2.75
CA VAL A 202 -9.37 18.54 3.06
C VAL A 202 -9.61 18.67 4.56
N SER A 203 -10.62 19.45 4.95
CA SER A 203 -11.03 19.59 6.36
C SER A 203 -11.37 18.22 6.98
N PRO A 204 -11.02 17.96 8.27
CA PRO A 204 -11.28 16.68 8.93
C PRO A 204 -12.75 16.22 8.90
N HIS A 205 -13.69 17.14 8.73
CA HIS A 205 -15.13 16.87 8.64
C HIS A 205 -15.58 16.36 7.28
N GLU A 206 -14.85 16.68 6.21
CA GLU A 206 -15.16 16.28 4.83
C GLU A 206 -14.32 15.08 4.38
N GLN A 207 -13.32 14.70 5.17
CA GLN A 207 -12.43 13.60 4.86
C GLN A 207 -13.13 12.24 4.98
N ASN A 208 -12.86 11.35 4.04
CA ASN A 208 -13.30 9.95 4.11
C ASN A 208 -12.83 9.32 5.44
N LEU A 209 -13.74 8.62 6.15
CA LEU A 209 -13.45 8.02 7.46
C LEU A 209 -12.23 7.07 7.44
N PHE A 210 -12.08 6.29 6.36
CA PHE A 210 -10.91 5.42 6.18
C PHE A 210 -9.63 6.25 6.10
N ALA A 211 -9.61 7.30 5.26
CA ALA A 211 -8.46 8.18 5.11
C ALA A 211 -8.10 8.86 6.43
N ARG A 212 -9.10 9.31 7.20
CA ARG A 212 -8.88 9.89 8.54
C ARG A 212 -8.21 8.91 9.49
N HIS A 213 -8.69 7.66 9.54
CA HIS A 213 -8.06 6.62 10.37
C HIS A 213 -6.65 6.28 9.90
N LEU A 214 -6.42 6.25 8.59
CA LEU A 214 -5.10 6.02 8.02
C LEU A 214 -4.12 7.15 8.40
N CYS A 215 -4.53 8.41 8.26
CA CYS A 215 -3.74 9.56 8.71
C CYS A 215 -3.39 9.46 10.20
N ALA A 216 -4.36 9.10 11.05
CA ALA A 216 -4.13 8.95 12.49
C ALA A 216 -3.16 7.79 12.81
N LYS A 217 -3.25 6.66 12.10
CA LYS A 217 -2.33 5.51 12.25
C LYS A 217 -0.90 5.91 11.91
N PHE A 218 -0.71 6.53 10.73
CA PHE A 218 0.62 6.90 10.23
C PHE A 218 1.18 8.19 10.84
N ALA A 219 0.41 8.87 11.71
CA ALA A 219 0.89 9.99 12.53
C ALA A 219 1.64 9.52 13.79
N ARG A 220 1.63 8.21 14.10
CA ARG A 220 2.32 7.67 15.27
C ARG A 220 3.83 7.59 15.05
N VAL A 221 4.60 7.64 16.14
CA VAL A 221 6.08 7.58 16.11
C VAL A 221 6.59 6.30 15.46
N GLY A 222 5.92 5.15 15.66
CA GLY A 222 6.28 3.88 15.01
C GLY A 222 6.18 3.89 13.47
N TYR A 223 5.47 4.86 12.91
CA TYR A 223 5.36 5.10 11.47
C TYR A 223 6.08 6.38 11.04
N HIS A 224 7.02 6.89 11.84
CA HIS A 224 7.80 8.10 11.55
C HIS A 224 6.97 9.35 11.28
N GLN A 225 5.71 9.38 11.73
CA GLN A 225 4.78 10.50 11.55
C GLN A 225 4.59 10.90 10.07
N VAL A 226 4.72 9.96 9.13
CA VAL A 226 4.72 10.25 7.69
C VAL A 226 3.43 10.87 7.16
N SER A 227 2.31 10.66 7.84
CA SER A 227 1.05 11.31 7.45
C SER A 227 1.02 12.81 7.73
N THR A 228 1.93 13.33 8.57
CA THR A 228 2.08 14.78 8.81
C THR A 228 3.06 15.43 7.85
N MET A 229 3.72 14.65 6.98
CA MET A 229 4.60 15.19 5.94
C MET A 229 3.74 15.90 4.88
N ALA A 230 4.14 17.12 4.53
CA ALA A 230 3.52 17.83 3.43
C ALA A 230 3.84 17.13 2.09
N PRO A 231 2.84 16.91 1.21
CA PRO A 231 3.11 16.43 -0.14
C PRO A 231 4.03 17.42 -0.88
N PRO A 232 4.97 16.95 -1.72
CA PRO A 232 5.72 17.80 -2.62
C PRO A 232 4.77 18.69 -3.46
N GLN A 233 5.21 19.88 -3.88
CA GLN A 233 4.35 20.78 -4.67
C GLN A 233 3.91 20.16 -6.00
N LEU A 234 4.79 19.36 -6.60
CA LEU A 234 4.56 18.66 -7.86
C LEU A 234 4.99 17.20 -7.71
N PRO A 235 4.35 16.26 -8.44
CA PRO A 235 4.86 14.90 -8.55
C PRO A 235 6.24 14.91 -9.26
N PRO A 236 7.03 13.82 -9.16
CA PRO A 236 8.26 13.71 -9.94
C PRO A 236 7.94 13.89 -11.44
N SER A 237 8.81 14.61 -12.15
CA SER A 237 8.69 14.85 -13.61
C SER A 237 9.61 13.95 -14.44
N SER A 238 10.62 13.34 -13.81
CA SER A 238 11.52 12.34 -14.41
C SER A 238 11.97 11.31 -13.37
N LEU A 239 12.47 10.16 -13.83
CA LEU A 239 13.03 9.11 -12.98
C LEU A 239 14.40 8.66 -13.50
N PRO A 240 15.49 8.81 -12.71
CA PRO A 240 15.55 9.58 -11.47
C PRO A 240 15.24 11.08 -11.71
N PRO A 241 14.80 11.82 -10.67
CA PRO A 241 14.58 13.25 -10.79
C PRO A 241 15.89 13.97 -11.15
N VAL A 242 15.85 14.91 -12.10
CA VAL A 242 16.99 15.79 -12.40
C VAL A 242 17.32 16.55 -11.12
N GLN A 243 18.47 16.26 -10.52
CA GLN A 243 18.85 16.83 -9.23
C GLN A 243 19.24 18.30 -9.39
N SER A 244 18.27 19.20 -9.31
CA SER A 244 18.54 20.64 -9.15
C SER A 244 19.04 21.01 -7.74
N TRP A 245 19.16 20.02 -6.84
CA TRP A 245 19.54 20.18 -5.43
C TRP A 245 21.04 19.98 -5.16
N ALA A 246 21.85 19.67 -6.19
CA ALA A 246 23.29 19.66 -6.04
C ALA A 246 23.76 21.08 -5.68
N HIS A 247 24.30 21.23 -4.47
CA HIS A 247 24.78 22.49 -3.94
C HIS A 247 25.75 23.19 -4.91
N PRO A 248 25.63 24.53 -5.10
CA PRO A 248 26.73 25.32 -5.60
C PRO A 248 27.76 25.44 -4.47
N GLY A 249 28.99 24.98 -4.70
CA GLY A 249 30.13 25.26 -3.81
C GLY A 249 30.81 24.01 -3.25
N LEU A 250 31.56 23.33 -4.10
CA LEU A 250 32.93 22.98 -3.72
C LEU A 250 33.82 23.94 -4.51
N PRO A 251 34.69 24.73 -3.86
CA PRO A 251 35.78 25.39 -4.56
C PRO A 251 36.60 24.28 -5.22
N GLN A 252 36.75 24.39 -6.53
CA GLN A 252 37.81 23.70 -7.23
C GLN A 252 39.10 24.28 -6.66
N ASP A 253 39.79 23.52 -5.80
CA ASP A 253 41.15 23.86 -5.37
C ASP A 253 42.03 23.80 -6.63
N ASP A 254 42.13 24.94 -7.30
CA ASP A 254 43.29 25.31 -8.09
C ASP A 254 44.46 25.46 -7.10
N VAL A 255 45.32 24.44 -7.03
CA VAL A 255 46.71 24.68 -6.68
C VAL A 255 47.59 24.00 -7.72
N ASP A 256 48.01 24.86 -8.62
CA ASP A 256 49.07 24.75 -9.61
C ASP A 256 50.36 24.10 -9.10
N GLU A 257 51.01 23.44 -10.06
CA GLU A 257 52.45 23.47 -10.33
C GLU A 257 53.36 24.08 -9.26
N ALA A 258 54.22 23.24 -8.68
CA ALA A 258 55.57 23.64 -8.29
C ALA A 258 56.56 22.66 -8.92
N VAL A 259 56.97 22.97 -10.15
CA VAL A 259 58.29 22.63 -10.68
C VAL A 259 59.27 23.61 -10.04
N GLY A 260 60.25 23.07 -9.31
CA GLY A 260 61.34 23.82 -8.69
C GLY A 260 62.27 22.88 -7.93
#